data_AF-A0A0C3CJI1-F1
#
_entry.id   AF-A0A0C3CJI1-F1
#
_cell.length_a   1.000
_cell.length_b   1.000
_cell.length_c   1.000
_cell.angle_alpha   90.00
_cell.angle_beta   90.00
_cell.angle_gamma   90.00
#
_symmetry.space_group_name_H-M   'P 1'
#
loop_
_entity.id
_entity.type
_entity.pdbx_description
1 polymer ?
#
loop_
_entity_poly.entity_id
_entity_poly.type
_entity_poly.pdbx_seq_one_letter_code
_entity_poly.pdbx_strand_id
1 'polypeptide(L)'
;MAPKTVKRGKRNEKKEDPVDFGGLDPNMMLSLMRKIPPNAVTGRVELMDIVKYMEENPSEMEQLMNEVDKHEIGSPKVDLEIYNYSALARTIKADAEWVIQLESMGFVDGSGNPVDPDGAHSSTGVQPTFILYCYDDTGAYRITHECIGLPDSKTVLQTIQRAIAEPCLPLKPGLPSHLLISVKLTPHIAAIKPFLDSLPAPFRWRLETRQEAEGVHEGVHALNQQGVQTGLVLAEKAKTAGNKAFSQKDRRSAIKAYSEALSHLVDVLSQKPNDEDEKKAINLRAICFANRAATYLVPGDGMNLKKALEDGKAAEAINPSYAKAYIRQSTALQRLGKMDDAQDAIVRALRRKDLENDAGLVDCLVDLLTAGQGFPEDEGRFKNWMLDVLINNRKSAERLNGLGGEWRRRCDAQFSKYTR
;
A
#
# COMPACT_ATOMS: atom_id res chain seq x y z
N MET A 1 -67.50 17.39 -11.43
CA MET A 1 -66.05 17.31 -11.12
C MET A 1 -65.38 16.46 -12.20
N ALA A 2 -64.58 17.10 -13.05
CA ALA A 2 -63.67 16.45 -14.00
C ALA A 2 -62.33 17.22 -13.92
N PRO A 3 -61.17 16.57 -13.80
CA PRO A 3 -59.93 17.28 -13.51
C PRO A 3 -59.29 17.84 -14.79
N LYS A 4 -58.81 19.07 -14.69
CA LYS A 4 -58.03 19.77 -15.72
C LYS A 4 -56.67 19.09 -15.91
N THR A 5 -56.35 18.72 -17.15
CA THR A 5 -55.02 18.27 -17.57
C THR A 5 -54.02 19.43 -17.56
N VAL A 6 -53.03 19.37 -16.67
CA VAL A 6 -51.85 20.25 -16.66
C VAL A 6 -50.82 19.68 -17.62
N LYS A 7 -50.50 20.41 -18.70
CA LYS A 7 -49.36 20.10 -19.58
C LYS A 7 -48.06 20.32 -18.80
N ARG A 8 -47.35 19.24 -18.46
CA ARG A 8 -45.96 19.30 -17.97
C ARG A 8 -45.06 19.81 -19.10
N GLY A 9 -44.44 20.98 -18.89
CA GLY A 9 -43.37 21.48 -19.74
C GLY A 9 -42.19 20.50 -19.76
N LYS A 10 -41.62 20.27 -20.95
CA LYS A 10 -40.36 19.53 -21.11
C LYS A 10 -39.26 20.28 -20.33
N ARG A 11 -38.72 19.65 -19.29
CA ARG A 11 -37.43 20.04 -18.72
C ARG A 11 -36.39 19.85 -19.84
N ASN A 12 -35.77 20.95 -20.29
CA ASN A 12 -34.55 20.86 -21.06
C ASN A 12 -33.50 20.20 -20.15
N GLU A 13 -33.16 18.95 -20.45
CA GLU A 13 -31.91 18.34 -19.98
C GLU A 13 -30.78 19.20 -20.57
N LYS A 14 -30.12 19.98 -19.71
CA LYS A 14 -28.82 20.56 -20.05
C LYS A 14 -27.91 19.36 -20.34
N LYS A 15 -27.52 19.17 -21.60
CA LYS A 15 -26.36 18.33 -21.92
C LYS A 15 -25.19 18.92 -21.15
N GLU A 16 -24.65 18.18 -20.20
CA GLU A 16 -23.38 18.50 -19.58
C GLU A 16 -22.34 18.57 -20.70
N ASP A 17 -21.56 19.66 -20.74
CA ASP A 17 -20.47 19.77 -21.70
C ASP A 17 -19.50 18.60 -21.47
N PRO A 18 -18.94 18.00 -22.54
CA PRO A 18 -17.99 16.91 -22.40
C PRO A 18 -16.82 17.36 -21.51
N VAL A 19 -16.49 16.55 -20.50
CA VAL A 19 -15.38 16.81 -19.57
C VAL A 19 -14.09 16.93 -20.41
N ASP A 20 -13.51 18.12 -20.42
CA ASP A 20 -12.27 18.42 -21.13
C ASP A 20 -11.09 17.94 -20.29
N PHE A 21 -10.41 16.89 -20.75
CA PHE A 21 -9.26 16.32 -20.06
C PHE A 21 -7.92 16.96 -20.50
N GLY A 22 -7.93 18.25 -20.85
CA GLY A 22 -6.72 18.97 -21.23
C GLY A 22 -6.08 18.40 -22.49
N GLY A 23 -6.91 17.85 -23.38
CA GLY A 23 -6.50 17.15 -24.59
C GLY A 23 -6.32 15.63 -24.45
N LEU A 24 -6.20 15.07 -23.23
CA LEU A 24 -6.11 13.61 -23.03
C LEU A 24 -7.42 12.91 -23.44
N ASP A 25 -7.35 11.65 -23.89
CA ASP A 25 -8.53 10.89 -24.30
C ASP A 25 -9.56 10.80 -23.14
N PRO A 26 -10.74 11.44 -23.27
CA PRO A 26 -11.74 11.47 -22.21
C PRO A 26 -12.28 10.09 -21.82
N ASN A 27 -12.37 9.15 -22.77
CA ASN A 27 -12.84 7.81 -22.49
C ASN A 27 -11.82 7.01 -21.69
N MET A 28 -10.53 7.20 -21.99
CA MET A 28 -9.44 6.60 -21.23
C MET A 28 -9.43 7.12 -19.79
N MET A 29 -9.48 8.43 -19.61
CA MET A 29 -9.44 9.06 -18.28
C MET A 29 -10.65 8.69 -17.42
N LEU A 30 -11.87 8.74 -17.98
CA LEU A 30 -13.08 8.31 -17.28
C LEU A 30 -13.07 6.81 -16.96
N SER A 31 -12.47 5.99 -17.83
CA SER A 31 -12.28 4.55 -17.59
C SER A 31 -11.33 4.31 -16.42
N LEU A 32 -10.17 4.98 -16.38
CA LEU A 32 -9.20 4.88 -15.29
C LEU A 32 -9.82 5.32 -13.96
N MET A 33 -10.44 6.51 -13.91
CA MET A 33 -11.04 7.04 -12.68
C MET A 33 -12.16 6.15 -12.13
N ARG A 34 -12.91 5.44 -12.99
CA ARG A 34 -13.96 4.50 -12.56
C ARG A 34 -13.40 3.21 -11.94
N LYS A 35 -12.14 2.87 -12.20
CA LYS A 35 -11.51 1.66 -11.68
C LYS A 35 -10.87 1.87 -10.32
N ILE A 36 -10.59 3.13 -9.95
CA ILE A 36 -10.02 3.48 -8.65
C ILE A 36 -11.17 3.60 -7.64
N PRO A 37 -11.27 2.71 -6.64
CA PRO A 37 -12.32 2.81 -5.64
C PRO A 37 -12.10 4.07 -4.78
N PRO A 38 -13.16 4.83 -4.45
CA PRO A 38 -13.03 5.95 -3.54
C PRO A 38 -12.70 5.47 -2.13
N ASN A 39 -11.93 6.27 -1.40
CA ASN A 39 -11.62 6.06 0.00
C ASN A 39 -12.91 5.88 0.81
N ALA A 40 -12.98 4.82 1.62
CA ALA A 40 -14.19 4.42 2.32
C ALA A 40 -14.65 5.41 3.41
N VAL A 41 -13.77 6.30 3.85
CA VAL A 41 -14.06 7.32 4.87
C VAL A 41 -14.40 8.65 4.20
N THR A 42 -13.57 9.12 3.28
CA THR A 42 -13.74 10.45 2.68
C THR A 42 -14.71 10.43 1.49
N GLY A 43 -14.95 9.26 0.90
CA GLY A 43 -15.79 9.07 -0.27
C GLY A 43 -15.18 9.63 -1.56
N ARG A 44 -13.91 10.03 -1.53
CA ARG A 44 -13.18 10.63 -2.66
C ARG A 44 -12.03 9.72 -3.08
N VAL A 45 -11.58 9.87 -4.33
CA VAL A 45 -10.32 9.27 -4.78
C VAL A 45 -9.19 10.22 -4.38
N GLU A 46 -8.31 9.79 -3.49
CA GLU A 46 -7.18 10.57 -3.00
C GLU A 46 -5.91 10.27 -3.80
N LEU A 47 -4.89 11.15 -3.69
CA LEU A 47 -3.63 10.97 -4.42
C LEU A 47 -2.99 9.60 -4.14
N MET A 48 -3.02 9.15 -2.88
CA MET A 48 -2.49 7.85 -2.49
C MET A 48 -3.27 6.68 -3.11
N ASP A 49 -4.58 6.81 -3.31
CA ASP A 49 -5.39 5.79 -3.99
C ASP A 49 -4.99 5.66 -5.47
N ILE A 50 -4.69 6.79 -6.12
CA ILE A 50 -4.20 6.84 -7.49
C ILE A 50 -2.81 6.21 -7.59
N VAL A 51 -1.88 6.60 -6.73
CA VAL A 51 -0.51 6.07 -6.71
C VAL A 51 -0.55 4.55 -6.52
N LYS A 52 -1.28 4.05 -5.52
CA LYS A 52 -1.44 2.62 -5.26
C LYS A 52 -2.02 1.87 -6.46
N TYR A 53 -3.07 2.42 -7.08
CA TYR A 53 -3.67 1.82 -8.27
C TYR A 53 -2.65 1.71 -9.42
N MET A 54 -1.83 2.75 -9.64
CA MET A 54 -0.83 2.75 -10.71
C MET A 54 0.30 1.73 -10.45
N GLU A 55 0.75 1.58 -9.20
CA GLU A 55 1.72 0.55 -8.81
C GLU A 55 1.19 -0.87 -9.06
N GLU A 56 -0.09 -1.11 -8.77
CA GLU A 56 -0.74 -2.41 -8.99
C GLU A 56 -1.06 -2.69 -10.46
N ASN A 57 -1.11 -1.65 -11.30
CA ASN A 57 -1.49 -1.73 -12.72
C ASN A 57 -0.44 -1.07 -13.64
N PRO A 58 0.80 -1.60 -13.69
CA PRO A 58 1.92 -0.97 -14.39
C PRO A 58 1.68 -0.79 -15.90
N SER A 59 0.90 -1.68 -16.54
CA SER A 59 0.54 -1.54 -17.95
C SER A 59 -0.42 -0.37 -18.21
N GLU A 60 -1.31 -0.07 -17.25
CA GLU A 60 -2.22 1.09 -17.36
C GLU A 60 -1.46 2.39 -17.08
N MET A 61 -0.50 2.36 -16.15
CA MET A 61 0.43 3.45 -15.91
C MET A 61 1.28 3.76 -17.16
N GLU A 62 1.82 2.72 -17.81
CA GLU A 62 2.58 2.85 -19.06
C GLU A 62 1.73 3.43 -20.20
N GLN A 63 0.45 3.03 -20.32
CA GLN A 63 -0.47 3.63 -21.29
C GLN A 63 -0.74 5.10 -21.00
N LEU A 64 -0.97 5.44 -19.73
CA LEU A 64 -1.18 6.82 -19.31
C LEU A 64 0.07 7.68 -19.56
N MET A 65 1.26 7.19 -19.20
CA MET A 65 2.53 7.88 -19.47
C MET A 65 2.74 8.08 -20.97
N ASN A 66 2.50 7.07 -21.80
CA ASN A 66 2.63 7.22 -23.25
C ASN A 66 1.66 8.27 -23.83
N GLU A 67 0.45 8.40 -23.30
CA GLU A 67 -0.50 9.44 -23.72
C GLU A 67 -0.08 10.83 -23.23
N VAL A 68 0.42 10.94 -21.99
CA VAL A 68 0.98 12.17 -21.45
C VAL A 68 2.22 12.60 -22.26
N ASP A 69 3.14 11.68 -22.54
CA ASP A 69 4.35 11.93 -23.34
C ASP A 69 4.02 12.37 -24.77
N LYS A 70 3.02 11.75 -25.42
CA LYS A 70 2.56 12.22 -26.74
C LYS A 70 2.09 13.67 -26.71
N HIS A 71 1.49 14.11 -25.62
CA HIS A 71 1.07 15.50 -25.43
C HIS A 71 2.18 16.44 -24.94
N GLU A 72 3.10 15.96 -24.11
CA GLU A 72 4.26 16.72 -23.63
C GLU A 72 5.30 16.96 -24.74
N ILE A 73 5.55 15.97 -25.61
CA ILE A 73 6.49 16.09 -26.75
C ILE A 73 6.06 17.21 -27.73
N GLY A 74 4.78 17.60 -27.74
CA GLY A 74 4.25 18.69 -28.56
C GLY A 74 4.09 20.04 -27.85
N SER A 75 4.24 20.09 -26.52
CA SER A 75 3.95 21.30 -25.73
C SER A 75 5.24 22.05 -25.40
N PRO A 76 5.45 23.27 -25.93
CA PRO A 76 6.64 24.05 -25.59
C PRO A 76 6.66 24.36 -24.09
N LYS A 77 7.76 24.03 -23.39
CA LYS A 77 7.96 24.41 -21.99
C LYS A 77 7.74 25.91 -21.83
N VAL A 78 6.89 26.27 -20.88
CA VAL A 78 6.56 27.67 -20.62
C VAL A 78 7.76 28.34 -19.96
N ASP A 79 8.26 29.42 -20.58
CA ASP A 79 9.23 30.29 -19.94
C ASP A 79 8.52 31.15 -18.89
N LEU A 80 8.68 30.75 -17.63
CA LEU A 80 8.00 31.34 -16.48
C LEU A 80 8.42 32.79 -16.22
N GLU A 81 9.59 33.23 -16.71
CA GLU A 81 10.11 34.58 -16.48
C GLU A 81 9.44 35.61 -17.41
N ILE A 82 9.13 35.20 -18.65
CA ILE A 82 8.50 36.08 -19.66
C ILE A 82 7.01 35.80 -19.86
N TYR A 83 6.44 34.82 -19.16
CA TYR A 83 5.03 34.47 -19.27
C TYR A 83 4.12 35.65 -18.89
N ASN A 84 3.07 35.89 -19.69
CA ASN A 84 2.16 37.02 -19.47
C ASN A 84 1.07 36.68 -18.45
N TYR A 85 1.43 36.71 -17.16
CA TYR A 85 0.49 36.46 -16.06
C TYR A 85 -0.68 37.47 -16.04
N SER A 86 -0.46 38.71 -16.47
CA SER A 86 -1.50 39.74 -16.52
C SER A 86 -2.64 39.39 -17.50
N ALA A 87 -2.35 38.66 -18.58
CA ALA A 87 -3.37 38.19 -19.52
C ALA A 87 -4.35 37.19 -18.87
N LEU A 88 -3.96 36.53 -17.79
CA LEU A 88 -4.80 35.59 -17.05
C LEU A 88 -5.90 36.27 -16.23
N ALA A 89 -5.97 37.60 -16.17
CA ALA A 89 -7.04 38.32 -15.47
C ALA A 89 -8.45 37.84 -15.87
N ARG A 90 -8.64 37.50 -17.15
CA ARG A 90 -9.92 37.02 -17.70
C ARG A 90 -10.26 35.58 -17.30
N THR A 91 -9.29 34.83 -16.76
CA THR A 91 -9.48 33.43 -16.34
C THR A 91 -9.90 33.33 -14.87
N ILE A 92 -9.83 34.43 -14.11
CA ILE A 92 -10.15 34.45 -12.68
C ILE A 92 -11.64 34.17 -12.50
N LYS A 93 -11.95 33.02 -11.91
CA LYS A 93 -13.31 32.65 -11.51
C LYS A 93 -13.64 33.25 -10.16
N ALA A 94 -14.86 33.77 -10.01
CA ALA A 94 -15.37 34.23 -8.71
C ALA A 94 -15.37 33.06 -7.71
N ASP A 95 -14.92 33.33 -6.49
CA ASP A 95 -14.86 32.37 -5.37
C ASP A 95 -13.97 31.14 -5.60
N ALA A 96 -13.16 31.10 -6.67
CA ALA A 96 -12.17 30.05 -6.83
C ALA A 96 -11.04 30.23 -5.81
N GLU A 97 -10.83 29.21 -4.99
CA GLU A 97 -9.80 29.16 -3.96
C GLU A 97 -8.79 28.07 -4.28
N TRP A 98 -7.51 28.41 -4.33
CA TRP A 98 -6.43 27.43 -4.46
C TRP A 98 -5.62 27.41 -3.18
N VAL A 99 -5.04 26.25 -2.87
CA VAL A 99 -4.24 26.05 -1.66
C VAL A 99 -2.88 25.49 -2.06
N ILE A 100 -1.80 26.08 -1.56
CA ILE A 100 -0.45 25.54 -1.66
C ILE A 100 0.01 24.99 -0.30
N GLN A 101 0.44 23.74 -0.28
CA GLN A 101 0.80 22.99 0.92
C GLN A 101 2.22 22.41 0.80
N LEU A 102 2.87 22.26 1.96
CA LEU A 102 4.15 21.59 2.11
C LEU A 102 3.99 20.42 3.08
N GLU A 103 4.27 19.21 2.63
CA GLU A 103 4.17 17.99 3.43
C GLU A 103 5.48 17.21 3.42
N SER A 104 5.72 16.46 4.51
CA SER A 104 6.86 15.55 4.60
C SER A 104 6.44 14.18 4.06
N MET A 105 7.23 13.61 3.15
CA MET A 105 6.93 12.35 2.48
C MET A 105 7.69 11.16 3.07
N GLY A 106 8.78 11.41 3.79
CA GLY A 106 9.61 10.37 4.39
C GLY A 106 11.08 10.70 4.28
N PHE A 107 11.89 9.69 3.99
CA PHE A 107 13.35 9.79 3.93
C PHE A 107 13.90 9.05 2.72
N VAL A 108 15.03 9.53 2.20
CA VAL A 108 15.82 8.83 1.19
C VAL A 108 17.26 8.63 1.67
N ASP A 109 17.91 7.57 1.21
CA ASP A 109 19.34 7.34 1.45
C ASP A 109 20.22 8.27 0.59
N GLY A 110 21.54 8.19 0.76
CA GLY A 110 22.49 8.97 -0.02
C GLY A 110 22.49 8.69 -1.54
N SER A 111 21.77 7.64 -1.98
CA SER A 111 21.57 7.30 -3.39
C SER A 111 20.18 7.70 -3.92
N GLY A 112 19.34 8.29 -3.06
CA GLY A 112 17.97 8.71 -3.41
C GLY A 112 16.92 7.60 -3.29
N ASN A 113 17.24 6.43 -2.73
CA ASN A 113 16.26 5.37 -2.54
C ASN A 113 15.42 5.63 -1.28
N PRO A 114 14.10 5.35 -1.31
CA PRO A 114 13.25 5.48 -0.11
C PRO A 114 13.77 4.64 1.06
N VAL A 115 13.77 5.23 2.25
CA VAL A 115 14.17 4.59 3.51
C VAL A 115 12.96 4.50 4.42
N ASP A 116 12.77 3.34 5.04
CA ASP A 116 11.77 3.15 6.08
C ASP A 116 12.02 4.14 7.24
N PRO A 117 11.01 4.91 7.68
CA PRO A 117 11.13 5.81 8.82
C PRO A 117 11.74 5.15 10.07
N ASP A 118 11.45 3.86 10.29
CA ASP A 118 11.98 3.08 11.41
C ASP A 118 13.41 2.61 11.19
N GLY A 119 13.93 2.68 9.96
CA GLY A 119 15.33 2.39 9.61
C GLY A 119 16.21 3.64 9.49
N ALA A 120 15.61 4.84 9.41
CA ALA A 120 16.28 6.10 9.07
C ALA A 120 17.43 6.48 10.01
N HIS A 121 17.38 6.06 11.28
CA HIS A 121 18.45 6.33 12.26
C HIS A 121 19.67 5.42 12.12
N SER A 122 19.56 4.33 11.35
CA SER A 122 20.63 3.34 11.17
C SER A 122 21.42 3.51 9.86
N SER A 123 20.94 4.35 8.95
CA SER A 123 21.56 4.61 7.65
C SER A 123 22.32 5.93 7.62
N THR A 124 23.53 5.93 7.10
CA THR A 124 24.34 7.14 6.93
C THR A 124 23.93 7.91 5.67
N GLY A 125 23.83 9.24 5.78
CA GLY A 125 23.51 10.12 4.65
C GLY A 125 22.01 10.26 4.33
N VAL A 126 21.13 9.88 5.25
CA VAL A 126 19.68 9.99 5.08
C VAL A 126 19.22 11.45 5.01
N GLN A 127 18.37 11.77 4.05
CA GLN A 127 17.77 13.09 3.86
C GLN A 127 16.24 13.01 3.91
N PRO A 128 15.56 13.93 4.61
CA PRO A 128 14.10 13.98 4.58
C PRO A 128 13.61 14.42 3.20
N THR A 129 12.49 13.87 2.76
CA THR A 129 11.81 14.32 1.54
C THR A 129 10.52 15.06 1.86
N PHE A 130 10.20 16.01 0.99
CA PHE A 130 9.01 16.84 1.09
C PHE A 130 8.31 16.90 -0.27
N ILE A 131 7.02 17.21 -0.24
CA ILE A 131 6.24 17.53 -1.43
C ILE A 131 5.61 18.90 -1.26
N LEU A 132 5.82 19.76 -2.25
CA LEU A 132 5.15 21.03 -2.42
C LEU A 132 4.08 20.85 -3.50
N TYR A 133 2.82 21.12 -3.18
CA TYR A 133 1.75 20.92 -4.13
C TYR A 133 0.69 22.02 -4.04
N CYS A 134 0.01 22.26 -5.16
CA CYS A 134 -1.11 23.20 -5.25
C CYS A 134 -2.33 22.45 -5.75
N TYR A 135 -3.48 22.62 -5.10
CA TYR A 135 -4.76 22.10 -5.57
C TYR A 135 -5.81 23.21 -5.64
N ASP A 136 -6.82 23.02 -6.48
CA ASP A 136 -7.92 23.97 -6.64
C ASP A 136 -9.15 23.64 -5.76
N ASP A 137 -10.20 24.44 -5.90
CA ASP A 137 -11.46 24.35 -5.16
C ASP A 137 -12.23 23.04 -5.39
N THR A 138 -11.87 22.29 -6.43
CA THR A 138 -12.42 20.95 -6.71
C THR A 138 -11.60 19.83 -6.06
N GLY A 139 -10.44 20.15 -5.48
CA GLY A 139 -9.45 19.20 -4.99
C GLY A 139 -8.51 18.66 -6.07
N ALA A 140 -8.55 19.20 -7.30
CA ALA A 140 -7.67 18.75 -8.36
C ALA A 140 -6.26 19.34 -8.18
N TYR A 141 -5.24 18.48 -8.24
CA TYR A 141 -3.84 18.92 -8.13
C TYR A 141 -3.44 19.67 -9.40
N ARG A 142 -3.10 20.95 -9.22
CA ARG A 142 -2.55 21.81 -10.25
C ARG A 142 -1.07 21.55 -10.49
N ILE A 143 -0.33 21.22 -9.44
CA ILE A 143 1.08 20.87 -9.53
C ILE A 143 1.48 20.05 -8.30
N THR A 144 2.42 19.13 -8.48
CA THR A 144 3.19 18.50 -7.41
C THR A 144 4.68 18.68 -7.70
N HIS A 145 5.48 18.89 -6.65
CA HIS A 145 6.91 19.07 -6.75
C HIS A 145 7.59 18.39 -5.56
N GLU A 146 8.35 17.34 -5.82
CA GLU A 146 9.11 16.63 -4.78
C GLU A 146 10.44 17.33 -4.50
N CYS A 147 10.81 17.39 -3.22
CA CYS A 147 12.04 18.01 -2.75
C CYS A 147 12.80 17.03 -1.86
N ILE A 148 14.10 16.91 -2.09
CA ILE A 148 15.02 16.33 -1.10
C ILE A 148 15.49 17.48 -0.21
N GLY A 149 15.14 17.40 1.07
CA GLY A 149 15.27 18.52 2.01
C GLY A 149 14.16 19.56 1.83
N LEU A 150 14.19 20.58 2.71
CA LEU A 150 13.25 21.69 2.63
C LEU A 150 13.47 22.49 1.33
N PRO A 151 12.40 22.94 0.66
CA PRO A 151 12.53 23.72 -0.57
C PRO A 151 13.19 25.07 -0.29
N ASP A 152 13.97 25.58 -1.24
CA ASP A 152 14.43 26.96 -1.22
C ASP A 152 13.36 27.92 -1.78
N SER A 153 13.55 29.21 -1.58
CA SER A 153 12.57 30.23 -2.02
C SER A 153 12.36 30.26 -3.53
N LYS A 154 13.39 29.87 -4.32
CA LYS A 154 13.29 29.80 -5.78
C LYS A 154 12.36 28.67 -6.20
N THR A 155 12.51 27.50 -5.58
CA THR A 155 11.68 26.31 -5.81
C THR A 155 10.22 26.60 -5.48
N VAL A 156 9.96 27.28 -4.35
CA VAL A 156 8.60 27.68 -3.96
C VAL A 156 7.98 28.63 -5.00
N LEU A 157 8.73 29.67 -5.42
CA LEU A 157 8.26 30.62 -6.44
C LEU A 157 7.93 29.91 -7.76
N GLN A 158 8.86 29.08 -8.25
CA GLN A 158 8.68 28.34 -9.50
C GLN A 158 7.49 27.39 -9.44
N THR A 159 7.25 26.75 -8.29
CA THR A 159 6.09 25.85 -8.14
C THR A 159 4.77 26.62 -8.21
N ILE A 160 4.68 27.81 -7.60
CA ILE A 160 3.51 28.67 -7.72
C ILE A 160 3.32 29.11 -9.18
N GLN A 161 4.39 29.56 -9.84
CA GLN A 161 4.36 29.97 -11.24
C GLN A 161 3.89 28.84 -12.16
N ARG A 162 4.36 27.61 -11.95
CA ARG A 162 3.94 26.42 -12.71
C ARG A 162 2.49 26.07 -12.44
N ALA A 163 2.01 26.10 -11.19
CA ALA A 163 0.59 25.89 -10.90
C ALA A 163 -0.35 26.84 -11.69
N ILE A 164 0.14 28.05 -12.00
CA ILE A 164 -0.58 29.09 -12.75
C ILE A 164 -0.42 28.91 -14.27
N ALA A 165 0.81 28.70 -14.74
CA ALA A 165 1.16 28.79 -16.17
C ALA A 165 1.30 27.43 -16.87
N GLU A 166 1.59 26.37 -16.13
CA GLU A 166 1.86 25.01 -16.61
C GLU A 166 1.29 23.97 -15.61
N PRO A 167 -0.04 23.96 -15.38
CA PRO A 167 -0.62 23.01 -14.45
C PRO A 167 -0.65 21.58 -15.03
N CYS A 168 -0.73 20.59 -14.15
CA CYS A 168 -0.97 19.19 -14.53
C CYS A 168 -2.24 19.07 -15.37
N LEU A 169 -2.17 18.28 -16.44
CA LEU A 169 -3.35 17.92 -17.22
C LEU A 169 -4.37 17.22 -16.31
N PRO A 170 -5.67 17.52 -16.43
CA PRO A 170 -6.33 18.22 -17.53
C PRO A 170 -6.45 19.75 -17.39
N LEU A 171 -5.86 20.32 -16.35
CA LEU A 171 -6.11 21.70 -15.97
C LEU A 171 -5.45 22.67 -16.96
N LYS A 172 -6.03 23.86 -17.09
CA LYS A 172 -5.54 24.92 -17.98
C LYS A 172 -4.90 26.06 -17.20
N PRO A 173 -3.96 26.80 -17.81
CA PRO A 173 -3.37 27.97 -17.18
C PRO A 173 -4.44 28.96 -16.72
N GLY A 174 -4.26 29.54 -15.55
CA GLY A 174 -5.24 30.44 -14.96
C GLY A 174 -4.87 30.93 -13.58
N LEU A 175 -5.74 31.76 -12.99
CA LEU A 175 -5.57 32.31 -11.65
C LEU A 175 -6.83 32.06 -10.81
N PRO A 176 -6.69 31.82 -9.49
CA PRO A 176 -7.82 31.81 -8.57
C PRO A 176 -8.25 33.23 -8.21
N SER A 177 -9.39 33.35 -7.53
CA SER A 177 -9.71 34.59 -6.81
C SER A 177 -8.91 34.72 -5.52
N HIS A 178 -8.64 33.60 -4.85
CA HIS A 178 -7.88 33.54 -3.59
C HIS A 178 -6.85 32.41 -3.62
N LEU A 179 -5.61 32.73 -3.25
CA LEU A 179 -4.56 31.74 -3.00
C LEU A 179 -4.24 31.68 -1.50
N LEU A 180 -4.49 30.53 -0.88
CA LEU A 180 -4.10 30.23 0.49
C LEU A 180 -2.74 29.55 0.51
N ILE A 181 -1.80 30.11 1.26
CA ILE A 181 -0.43 29.59 1.36
C ILE A 181 -0.21 28.99 2.74
N SER A 182 0.22 27.74 2.81
CA SER A 182 0.53 27.06 4.06
C SER A 182 1.43 27.88 4.98
N VAL A 183 1.13 27.86 6.27
CA VAL A 183 1.92 28.58 7.29
C VAL A 183 3.38 28.08 7.32
N LYS A 184 3.63 26.84 6.88
CA LYS A 184 4.97 26.26 6.78
C LYS A 184 5.88 26.98 5.79
N LEU A 185 5.29 27.70 4.82
CA LEU A 185 6.02 28.45 3.79
C LEU A 185 6.31 29.91 4.20
N THR A 186 6.00 30.29 5.45
CA THR A 186 6.30 31.64 6.00
C THR A 186 7.73 32.12 5.71
N PRO A 187 8.80 31.29 5.83
CA PRO A 187 10.17 31.73 5.54
C PRO A 187 10.40 32.23 4.10
N HIS A 188 9.56 31.82 3.14
CA HIS A 188 9.72 32.15 1.72
C HIS A 188 8.92 33.38 1.28
N ILE A 189 8.06 33.92 2.15
CA ILE A 189 7.14 35.01 1.80
C ILE A 189 7.85 36.25 1.26
N ALA A 190 8.98 36.64 1.85
CA ALA A 190 9.73 37.81 1.39
C ALA A 190 10.17 37.69 -0.09
N ALA A 191 10.46 36.46 -0.55
CA ALA A 191 10.89 36.20 -1.92
C ALA A 191 9.73 36.09 -2.91
N ILE A 192 8.60 35.51 -2.51
CA ILE A 192 7.46 35.28 -3.43
C ILE A 192 6.47 36.44 -3.48
N LYS A 193 6.40 37.27 -2.42
CA LYS A 193 5.47 38.39 -2.31
C LYS A 193 5.52 39.37 -3.50
N PRO A 194 6.70 39.80 -4.00
CA PRO A 194 6.76 40.72 -5.14
C PRO A 194 6.05 40.18 -6.38
N PHE A 195 6.20 38.88 -6.66
CA PHE A 195 5.50 38.21 -7.75
C PHE A 195 3.99 38.13 -7.48
N LEU A 196 3.57 37.66 -6.31
CA LEU A 196 2.15 37.49 -5.97
C LEU A 196 1.38 38.82 -5.99
N ASP A 197 1.99 39.90 -5.50
CA ASP A 197 1.40 41.23 -5.51
C ASP A 197 1.32 41.84 -6.93
N SER A 198 2.11 41.32 -7.88
CA SER A 198 2.06 41.77 -9.28
C SER A 198 0.91 41.16 -10.09
N LEU A 199 0.26 40.11 -9.57
CA LEU A 199 -0.81 39.40 -10.28
C LEU A 199 -2.09 40.24 -10.39
N PRO A 200 -2.86 40.11 -11.50
CA PRO A 200 -3.99 40.97 -11.78
C PRO A 200 -5.16 40.74 -10.82
N ALA A 201 -5.84 41.83 -10.44
CA ALA A 201 -7.12 41.75 -9.72
C ALA A 201 -8.19 40.97 -10.52
N PRO A 202 -9.13 40.28 -9.86
CA PRO A 202 -9.41 40.30 -8.42
C PRO A 202 -8.61 39.28 -7.57
N PHE A 203 -7.49 38.77 -8.07
CA PHE A 203 -6.61 37.86 -7.32
C PHE A 203 -6.19 38.45 -5.97
N ARG A 204 -6.24 37.62 -4.93
CA ARG A 204 -5.73 37.90 -3.59
C ARG A 204 -5.01 36.68 -3.05
N TRP A 205 -4.11 36.88 -2.09
CA TRP A 205 -3.44 35.80 -1.41
C TRP A 205 -3.30 36.09 0.09
N ARG A 206 -3.23 35.02 0.89
CA ARG A 206 -2.92 35.12 2.32
C ARG A 206 -2.18 33.88 2.81
N LEU A 207 -1.54 34.00 3.96
CA LEU A 207 -1.08 32.85 4.73
C LEU A 207 -2.25 32.19 5.47
N GLU A 208 -2.17 30.87 5.57
CA GLU A 208 -2.91 30.06 6.52
C GLU A 208 -2.56 30.50 7.95
N THR A 209 -3.57 30.60 8.80
CA THR A 209 -3.39 30.88 10.21
C THR A 209 -2.97 29.61 10.96
N ARG A 210 -2.32 29.75 12.12
CA ARG A 210 -1.96 28.59 12.94
C ARG A 210 -3.18 27.76 13.35
N GLN A 211 -4.30 28.41 13.67
CA GLN A 211 -5.55 27.74 14.02
C GLN A 211 -6.14 26.94 12.84
N GLU A 212 -6.06 27.47 11.61
CA GLU A 212 -6.48 26.72 10.41
C GLU A 212 -5.58 25.49 10.19
N ALA A 213 -4.26 25.65 10.32
CA ALA A 213 -3.32 24.53 10.20
C ALA A 213 -3.52 23.46 11.29
N GLU A 214 -3.78 23.88 12.54
CA GLU A 214 -4.08 23.00 13.66
C GLU A 214 -5.43 22.29 13.47
N GLY A 215 -6.48 23.00 13.03
CA GLY A 215 -7.80 22.42 12.78
C GLY A 215 -7.81 21.38 11.65
N VAL A 216 -7.02 21.60 10.58
CA VAL A 216 -6.82 20.60 9.53
C VAL A 216 -6.08 19.38 10.09
N HIS A 217 -5.05 19.58 10.92
CA HIS A 217 -4.32 18.48 11.54
C HIS A 217 -5.23 17.62 12.44
N GLU A 218 -6.05 18.24 13.28
CA GLU A 218 -7.03 17.55 14.13
C GLU A 218 -8.08 16.80 13.32
N GLY A 219 -8.61 17.44 12.25
CA GLY A 219 -9.58 16.81 11.35
C GLY A 219 -9.03 15.60 10.61
N VAL A 220 -7.81 15.71 10.05
CA VAL A 220 -7.12 14.60 9.39
C VAL A 220 -6.81 13.49 10.39
N HIS A 221 -6.37 13.82 11.60
CA HIS A 221 -6.13 12.83 12.64
C HIS A 221 -7.41 12.07 13.02
N ALA A 222 -8.54 12.77 13.17
CA ALA A 222 -9.84 12.13 13.43
C ALA A 222 -10.29 11.22 12.27
N LEU A 223 -10.12 11.66 11.02
CA LEU A 223 -10.42 10.87 9.83
C LEU A 223 -9.52 9.63 9.73
N ASN A 224 -8.22 9.75 10.03
CA ASN A 224 -7.29 8.63 10.06
C ASN A 224 -7.67 7.62 11.15
N GLN A 225 -8.02 8.08 12.36
CA GLN A 225 -8.50 7.16 13.40
C GLN A 225 -9.77 6.43 12.96
N GLN A 226 -10.71 7.14 12.33
CA GLN A 226 -11.93 6.53 11.80
C GLN A 226 -11.61 5.54 10.66
N GLY A 227 -10.66 5.86 9.79
CA GLY A 227 -10.23 5.02 8.68
C GLY A 227 -9.50 3.76 9.12
N VAL A 228 -8.65 3.85 10.14
CA VAL A 228 -8.02 2.69 10.78
C VAL A 228 -9.09 1.74 11.31
N GLN A 229 -10.06 2.26 12.09
CA GLN A 229 -11.11 1.42 12.65
C GLN A 229 -12.01 0.80 11.58
N THR A 230 -12.39 1.59 10.57
CA THR A 230 -13.21 1.11 9.44
C THR A 230 -12.47 0.05 8.63
N GLY A 231 -11.20 0.30 8.30
CA GLY A 231 -10.35 -0.61 7.54
C GLY A 231 -10.12 -1.93 8.25
N LEU A 232 -9.91 -1.91 9.58
CA LEU A 232 -9.79 -3.13 10.38
C LEU A 232 -11.08 -3.97 10.35
N VAL A 233 -12.25 -3.34 10.46
CA VAL A 233 -13.55 -4.03 10.37
C VAL A 233 -13.77 -4.65 8.99
N LEU A 234 -13.44 -3.90 7.92
CA LEU A 234 -13.55 -4.38 6.55
C LEU A 234 -12.60 -5.55 6.28
N ALA A 235 -11.34 -5.45 6.74
CA ALA A 235 -10.35 -6.52 6.64
C ALA A 235 -10.82 -7.80 7.35
N GLU A 236 -11.35 -7.70 8.57
CA GLU A 236 -11.85 -8.84 9.33
C GLU A 236 -13.06 -9.51 8.64
N LYS A 237 -13.97 -8.68 8.10
CA LYS A 237 -15.13 -9.14 7.33
C LYS A 237 -14.70 -9.89 6.06
N ALA A 238 -13.76 -9.32 5.31
CA ALA A 238 -13.22 -9.92 4.09
C ALA A 238 -12.45 -11.23 4.40
N LYS A 239 -11.62 -11.26 5.45
CA LYS A 239 -10.99 -12.51 5.95
C LYS A 239 -12.04 -13.57 6.25
N THR A 240 -13.11 -13.21 6.96
CA THR A 240 -14.18 -14.13 7.35
C THR A 240 -14.94 -14.65 6.13
N ALA A 241 -15.21 -13.79 5.14
CA ALA A 241 -15.78 -14.21 3.86
C ALA A 241 -14.85 -15.18 3.12
N GLY A 242 -13.53 -14.93 3.13
CA GLY A 242 -12.52 -15.82 2.58
C GLY A 242 -12.52 -17.19 3.26
N ASN A 243 -12.56 -17.23 4.59
CA ASN A 243 -12.64 -18.48 5.35
C ASN A 243 -13.90 -19.28 5.02
N LYS A 244 -15.04 -18.59 4.90
CA LYS A 244 -16.31 -19.22 4.51
C LYS A 244 -16.21 -19.82 3.10
N ALA A 245 -15.75 -19.05 2.12
CA ALA A 245 -15.57 -19.53 0.75
C ALA A 245 -14.58 -20.71 0.68
N PHE A 246 -13.48 -20.65 1.43
CA PHE A 246 -12.50 -21.73 1.52
C PHE A 246 -13.14 -23.02 2.06
N SER A 247 -13.94 -22.93 3.13
CA SER A 247 -14.67 -24.08 3.69
C SER A 247 -15.68 -24.69 2.71
N GLN A 248 -16.24 -23.86 1.82
CA GLN A 248 -17.15 -24.27 0.75
C GLN A 248 -16.43 -24.81 -0.49
N LYS A 249 -15.08 -24.90 -0.44
CA LYS A 249 -14.22 -25.28 -1.58
C LYS A 249 -14.31 -24.31 -2.77
N ASP A 250 -14.86 -23.12 -2.57
CA ASP A 250 -14.85 -22.05 -3.56
C ASP A 250 -13.53 -21.30 -3.50
N ARG A 251 -12.54 -21.84 -4.22
CA ARG A 251 -11.18 -21.29 -4.29
C ARG A 251 -11.16 -19.86 -4.80
N ARG A 252 -11.93 -19.55 -5.84
CA ARG A 252 -11.88 -18.26 -6.51
C ARG A 252 -12.38 -17.15 -5.58
N SER A 253 -13.52 -17.38 -4.93
CA SER A 253 -14.07 -16.42 -3.97
C SER A 253 -13.20 -16.28 -2.73
N ALA A 254 -12.58 -17.38 -2.26
CA ALA A 254 -11.64 -17.34 -1.14
C ALA A 254 -10.41 -16.45 -1.45
N ILE A 255 -9.75 -16.68 -2.59
CA ILE A 255 -8.60 -15.85 -3.02
C ILE A 255 -9.00 -14.39 -3.12
N LYS A 256 -10.15 -14.09 -3.75
CA LYS A 256 -10.64 -12.72 -3.90
C LYS A 256 -10.82 -12.03 -2.54
N ALA A 257 -11.51 -12.68 -1.61
CA ALA A 257 -11.80 -12.12 -0.30
C ALA A 257 -10.54 -11.95 0.56
N TYR A 258 -9.56 -12.86 0.50
CA TYR A 258 -8.29 -12.66 1.20
C TYR A 258 -7.46 -11.53 0.59
N SER A 259 -7.47 -11.37 -0.74
CA SER A 259 -6.82 -10.22 -1.39
C SER A 259 -7.47 -8.89 -1.02
N GLU A 260 -8.80 -8.84 -0.93
CA GLU A 260 -9.54 -7.67 -0.44
C GLU A 260 -9.17 -7.34 1.01
N ALA A 261 -9.10 -8.34 1.89
CA ALA A 261 -8.65 -8.15 3.26
C ALA A 261 -7.23 -7.58 3.34
N LEU A 262 -6.31 -8.08 2.51
CA LEU A 262 -4.93 -7.58 2.44
C LEU A 262 -4.87 -6.13 1.95
N SER A 263 -5.72 -5.74 1.00
CA SER A 263 -5.77 -4.36 0.50
C SER A 263 -6.18 -3.38 1.61
N HIS A 264 -7.25 -3.69 2.36
CA HIS A 264 -7.67 -2.87 3.50
C HIS A 264 -6.59 -2.76 4.58
N LEU A 265 -5.82 -3.83 4.80
CA LEU A 265 -4.74 -3.83 5.79
C LEU A 265 -3.55 -2.97 5.36
N VAL A 266 -3.29 -2.85 4.06
CA VAL A 266 -2.33 -1.86 3.55
C VAL A 266 -2.84 -0.45 3.86
N ASP A 267 -4.11 -0.16 3.57
CA ASP A 267 -4.69 1.17 3.81
C ASP A 267 -4.65 1.56 5.29
N VAL A 268 -4.94 0.61 6.19
CA VAL A 268 -4.83 0.81 7.64
C VAL A 268 -3.40 1.17 8.05
N LEU A 269 -2.40 0.43 7.57
CA LEU A 269 -1.00 0.67 7.94
C LEU A 269 -0.47 2.00 7.36
N SER A 270 -0.98 2.43 6.21
CA SER A 270 -0.64 3.74 5.63
C SER A 270 -1.18 4.93 6.43
N GLN A 271 -2.19 4.72 7.29
CA GLN A 271 -2.81 5.78 8.10
C GLN A 271 -2.13 6.01 9.45
N LYS A 272 -0.95 5.41 9.69
CA LYS A 272 -0.18 5.50 10.94
C LYS A 272 -1.04 5.21 12.17
N PRO A 273 -1.57 3.97 12.29
CA PRO A 273 -2.38 3.57 13.42
C PRO A 273 -1.59 3.67 14.73
N ASN A 274 -2.28 3.69 15.87
CA ASN A 274 -1.62 3.51 17.16
C ASN A 274 -1.01 2.09 17.26
N ASP A 275 -0.08 1.89 18.20
CA ASP A 275 0.64 0.62 18.39
C ASP A 275 -0.26 -0.62 18.51
N GLU A 276 -1.45 -0.48 19.12
CA GLU A 276 -2.37 -1.60 19.32
C GLU A 276 -3.04 -2.01 18.00
N ASP A 277 -3.58 -1.03 17.28
CA ASP A 277 -4.20 -1.23 15.98
C ASP A 277 -3.17 -1.67 14.92
N GLU A 278 -1.94 -1.15 14.99
CA GLU A 278 -0.85 -1.56 14.12
C GLU A 278 -0.50 -3.04 14.32
N LYS A 279 -0.27 -3.47 15.57
CA LYS A 279 0.00 -4.87 15.91
C LYS A 279 -1.15 -5.77 15.46
N LYS A 280 -2.39 -5.32 15.61
CA LYS A 280 -3.58 -6.04 15.15
C LYS A 280 -3.60 -6.16 13.63
N ALA A 281 -3.32 -5.09 12.90
CA ALA A 281 -3.25 -5.07 11.43
C ALA A 281 -2.14 -5.98 10.90
N ILE A 282 -0.92 -5.90 11.45
CA ILE A 282 0.23 -6.74 11.11
C ILE A 282 -0.12 -8.23 11.31
N ASN A 283 -0.68 -8.57 12.46
CA ASN A 283 -1.10 -9.94 12.75
C ASN A 283 -2.17 -10.44 11.77
N LEU A 284 -3.18 -9.61 11.48
CA LEU A 284 -4.24 -9.97 10.57
C LEU A 284 -3.72 -10.16 9.14
N ARG A 285 -2.75 -9.35 8.73
CA ARG A 285 -2.10 -9.41 7.41
C ARG A 285 -1.34 -10.72 7.23
N ALA A 286 -0.55 -11.14 8.21
CA ALA A 286 0.14 -12.43 8.18
C ALA A 286 -0.85 -13.61 8.09
N ILE A 287 -1.96 -13.55 8.83
CA ILE A 287 -3.03 -14.56 8.78
C ILE A 287 -3.66 -14.63 7.37
N CYS A 288 -4.00 -13.48 6.78
CA CYS A 288 -4.60 -13.42 5.45
C CYS A 288 -3.67 -13.97 4.36
N PHE A 289 -2.38 -13.63 4.40
CA PHE A 289 -1.38 -14.22 3.51
C PHE A 289 -1.31 -15.74 3.68
N ALA A 290 -1.19 -16.27 4.90
CA ALA A 290 -1.12 -17.72 5.11
C ALA A 290 -2.41 -18.46 4.71
N ASN A 291 -3.57 -17.85 4.88
CA ASN A 291 -4.85 -18.43 4.45
C ASN A 291 -4.97 -18.43 2.91
N ARG A 292 -4.51 -17.37 2.24
CA ARG A 292 -4.45 -17.32 0.78
C ARG A 292 -3.43 -18.33 0.23
N ALA A 293 -2.28 -18.49 0.88
CA ALA A 293 -1.34 -19.56 0.59
C ALA A 293 -1.98 -20.95 0.71
N ALA A 294 -2.73 -21.20 1.80
CA ALA A 294 -3.48 -22.45 2.00
C ALA A 294 -4.48 -22.71 0.86
N THR A 295 -5.09 -21.64 0.35
CA THR A 295 -6.04 -21.68 -0.76
C THR A 295 -5.37 -22.05 -2.08
N TYR A 296 -4.20 -21.48 -2.36
CA TYR A 296 -3.38 -21.83 -3.53
C TYR A 296 -2.82 -23.27 -3.48
N LEU A 297 -2.68 -23.85 -2.28
CA LEU A 297 -2.25 -25.23 -2.07
C LEU A 297 -3.36 -26.26 -2.28
N VAL A 298 -4.62 -25.86 -2.44
CA VAL A 298 -5.69 -26.85 -2.69
C VAL A 298 -5.43 -27.52 -4.05
N PRO A 299 -5.41 -28.86 -4.15
CA PRO A 299 -5.19 -29.58 -5.42
C PRO A 299 -6.28 -29.30 -6.47
N GLY A 300 -5.96 -29.47 -7.75
CA GLY A 300 -6.88 -29.26 -8.89
C GLY A 300 -6.78 -27.87 -9.52
N ASP A 301 -7.73 -27.52 -10.38
CA ASP A 301 -7.68 -26.33 -11.24
C ASP A 301 -7.52 -25.02 -10.46
N GLY A 302 -6.44 -24.29 -10.74
CA GLY A 302 -6.05 -23.07 -10.03
C GLY A 302 -5.05 -23.28 -8.88
N MET A 303 -4.51 -24.49 -8.71
CA MET A 303 -3.43 -24.74 -7.76
C MET A 303 -2.20 -23.96 -8.22
N ASN A 304 -1.58 -23.20 -7.32
CA ASN A 304 -0.42 -22.40 -7.66
C ASN A 304 0.62 -22.43 -6.53
N LEU A 305 1.54 -23.38 -6.64
CA LEU A 305 2.56 -23.62 -5.61
C LEU A 305 3.54 -22.45 -5.46
N LYS A 306 3.82 -21.70 -6.54
CA LYS A 306 4.69 -20.51 -6.49
C LYS A 306 4.04 -19.39 -5.67
N LYS A 307 2.79 -19.07 -5.96
CA LYS A 307 2.01 -18.07 -5.18
C LYS A 307 1.82 -18.50 -3.73
N ALA A 308 1.61 -19.79 -3.47
CA ALA A 308 1.55 -20.30 -2.10
C ALA A 308 2.85 -20.09 -1.32
N LEU A 309 4.00 -20.30 -1.98
CA LEU A 309 5.31 -20.06 -1.39
C LEU A 309 5.57 -18.57 -1.16
N GLU A 310 5.24 -17.72 -2.12
CA GLU A 310 5.33 -16.25 -2.01
C GLU A 310 4.50 -15.73 -0.83
N ASP A 311 3.21 -16.09 -0.75
CA ASP A 311 2.33 -15.70 0.35
C ASP A 311 2.82 -16.27 1.70
N GLY A 312 3.31 -17.50 1.73
CA GLY A 312 3.86 -18.10 2.94
C GLY A 312 5.10 -17.34 3.45
N LYS A 313 5.99 -16.91 2.54
CA LYS A 313 7.17 -16.10 2.86
C LYS A 313 6.78 -14.70 3.32
N ALA A 314 5.80 -14.08 2.66
CA ALA A 314 5.27 -12.78 3.09
C ALA A 314 4.67 -12.85 4.49
N ALA A 315 3.88 -13.89 4.79
CA ALA A 315 3.30 -14.10 6.11
C ALA A 315 4.38 -14.24 7.20
N GLU A 316 5.45 -14.98 6.92
CA GLU A 316 6.58 -15.11 7.84
C GLU A 316 7.31 -13.78 8.04
N ALA A 317 7.62 -13.05 6.96
CA ALA A 317 8.33 -11.79 7.05
C ALA A 317 7.56 -10.76 7.90
N ILE A 318 6.22 -10.79 7.81
CA ILE A 318 5.33 -9.91 8.58
C ILE A 318 5.21 -10.37 10.04
N ASN A 319 5.02 -11.67 10.27
CA ASN A 319 4.96 -12.22 11.62
C ASN A 319 5.78 -13.53 11.72
N PRO A 320 7.05 -13.41 12.14
CA PRO A 320 7.94 -14.58 12.32
C PRO A 320 7.48 -15.56 13.41
N SER A 321 6.58 -15.15 14.30
CA SER A 321 5.99 -16.01 15.33
C SER A 321 4.78 -16.80 14.81
N TYR A 322 4.40 -16.67 13.54
CA TYR A 322 3.21 -17.32 13.00
C TYR A 322 3.53 -18.68 12.37
N ALA A 323 3.50 -19.74 13.19
CA ALA A 323 3.85 -21.12 12.80
C ALA A 323 3.21 -21.59 11.47
N LYS A 324 1.94 -21.25 11.23
CA LYS A 324 1.23 -21.67 10.00
C LYS A 324 1.89 -21.14 8.73
N ALA A 325 2.55 -19.98 8.75
CA ALA A 325 3.26 -19.44 7.59
C ALA A 325 4.34 -20.41 7.11
N TYR A 326 5.16 -20.92 8.02
CA TYR A 326 6.20 -21.91 7.74
C TYR A 326 5.64 -23.22 7.21
N ILE A 327 4.53 -23.70 7.78
CA ILE A 327 3.85 -24.91 7.30
C ILE A 327 3.36 -24.72 5.85
N ARG A 328 2.81 -23.56 5.49
CA ARG A 328 2.39 -23.27 4.10
C ARG A 328 3.58 -23.23 3.13
N GLN A 329 4.67 -22.57 3.52
CA GLN A 329 5.90 -22.57 2.72
C GLN A 329 6.44 -23.98 2.51
N SER A 330 6.56 -24.74 3.59
CA SER A 330 7.06 -26.11 3.57
C SER A 330 6.21 -27.02 2.69
N THR A 331 4.89 -26.94 2.82
CA THR A 331 3.96 -27.69 1.96
C THR A 331 4.12 -27.33 0.49
N ALA A 332 4.28 -26.04 0.16
CA ALA A 332 4.51 -25.60 -1.22
C ALA A 332 5.84 -26.14 -1.77
N LEU A 333 6.92 -26.05 -0.99
CA LEU A 333 8.26 -26.52 -1.35
C LEU A 333 8.29 -28.03 -1.55
N GLN A 334 7.67 -28.80 -0.64
CA GLN A 334 7.54 -30.25 -0.76
C GLN A 334 6.87 -30.63 -2.09
N ARG A 335 5.73 -29.98 -2.42
CA ARG A 335 5.00 -30.25 -3.68
C ARG A 335 5.74 -29.77 -4.94
N LEU A 336 6.67 -28.84 -4.79
CA LEU A 336 7.59 -28.42 -5.85
C LEU A 336 8.81 -29.35 -5.98
N GLY A 337 8.89 -30.42 -5.17
CA GLY A 337 10.04 -31.34 -5.14
C GLY A 337 11.26 -30.80 -4.41
N LYS A 338 11.14 -29.66 -3.73
CA LYS A 338 12.22 -29.00 -2.98
C LYS A 338 12.22 -29.46 -1.53
N MET A 339 12.53 -30.73 -1.31
CA MET A 339 12.40 -31.37 0.01
C MET A 339 13.34 -30.76 1.07
N ASP A 340 14.58 -30.45 0.69
CA ASP A 340 15.54 -29.82 1.60
C ASP A 340 15.02 -28.45 2.10
N ASP A 341 14.64 -27.57 1.17
CA ASP A 341 14.07 -26.25 1.49
C ASP A 341 12.81 -26.36 2.38
N ALA A 342 11.98 -27.40 2.16
CA ALA A 342 10.77 -27.63 2.95
C ALA A 342 11.10 -27.95 4.41
N GLN A 343 12.13 -28.77 4.65
CA GLN A 343 12.60 -29.09 6.00
C GLN A 343 13.28 -27.87 6.64
N ASP A 344 14.08 -27.12 5.87
CA ASP A 344 14.75 -25.92 6.35
C ASP A 344 13.76 -24.84 6.81
N ALA A 345 12.63 -24.68 6.12
CA ALA A 345 11.57 -23.75 6.54
C ALA A 345 11.01 -24.12 7.93
N ILE A 346 10.71 -25.40 8.19
CA ILE A 346 10.15 -25.85 9.46
C ILE A 346 11.18 -25.77 10.59
N VAL A 347 12.41 -26.22 10.33
CA VAL A 347 13.48 -26.18 11.33
C VAL A 347 13.84 -24.74 11.70
N ARG A 348 13.84 -23.82 10.73
CA ARG A 348 14.03 -22.39 11.00
C ARG A 348 12.98 -21.85 11.96
N ALA A 349 11.72 -22.27 11.84
CA ALA A 349 10.66 -21.92 12.78
C ALA A 349 10.93 -22.52 14.18
N LEU A 350 11.21 -23.82 14.26
CA LEU A 350 11.45 -24.55 15.51
C LEU A 350 12.71 -24.10 16.27
N ARG A 351 13.65 -23.41 15.62
CA ARG A 351 14.81 -22.79 16.27
C ARG A 351 14.44 -21.52 17.04
N ARG A 352 13.26 -20.95 16.83
CA ARG A 352 12.82 -19.75 17.54
C ARG A 352 12.22 -20.13 18.90
N LYS A 353 12.50 -19.32 19.92
CA LYS A 353 12.07 -19.59 21.31
C LYS A 353 10.56 -19.56 21.51
N ASP A 354 9.86 -18.74 20.76
CA ASP A 354 8.40 -18.67 20.75
C ASP A 354 7.74 -19.86 20.03
N LEU A 355 8.47 -20.60 19.19
CA LEU A 355 7.94 -21.69 18.36
C LEU A 355 8.58 -23.06 18.61
N GLU A 356 9.61 -23.17 19.44
CA GLU A 356 10.35 -24.42 19.69
C GLU A 356 9.46 -25.55 20.28
N ASN A 357 8.29 -25.19 20.83
CA ASN A 357 7.33 -26.13 21.39
C ASN A 357 6.03 -26.29 20.55
N ASP A 358 5.99 -25.76 19.32
CA ASP A 358 4.80 -25.88 18.47
C ASP A 358 4.65 -27.31 17.92
N ALA A 359 3.59 -27.99 18.34
CA ALA A 359 3.30 -29.37 17.95
C ALA A 359 3.10 -29.54 16.43
N GLY A 360 2.45 -28.58 15.76
CA GLY A 360 2.14 -28.68 14.33
C GLY A 360 3.38 -28.53 13.44
N LEU A 361 4.35 -27.71 13.86
CA LEU A 361 5.65 -27.64 13.21
C LEU A 361 6.42 -28.95 13.38
N VAL A 362 6.41 -29.54 14.56
CA VAL A 362 7.05 -30.85 14.79
C VAL A 362 6.37 -31.96 13.98
N ASP A 363 5.03 -31.99 13.92
CA ASP A 363 4.28 -32.92 13.08
C ASP A 363 4.74 -32.82 11.61
N CYS A 364 4.80 -31.59 11.09
CA CYS A 364 5.25 -31.35 9.72
C CYS A 364 6.70 -31.80 9.49
N LEU A 365 7.60 -31.59 10.47
CA LEU A 365 8.99 -32.03 10.36
C LEU A 365 9.09 -33.56 10.32
N VAL A 366 8.36 -34.26 11.20
CA VAL A 366 8.31 -35.72 11.25
C VAL A 366 7.80 -36.27 9.91
N ASP A 367 6.71 -35.70 9.38
CA ASP A 367 6.15 -36.11 8.09
C ASP A 367 7.17 -35.95 6.96
N LEU A 368 7.91 -34.84 6.92
CA LEU A 368 8.94 -34.60 5.90
C LEU A 368 10.13 -35.55 6.00
N LEU A 369 10.55 -35.89 7.23
CA LEU A 369 11.70 -36.78 7.47
C LEU A 369 11.37 -38.27 7.30
N THR A 370 10.09 -38.63 7.41
CA THR A 370 9.63 -40.03 7.38
C THR A 370 8.77 -40.36 6.16
N ALA A 371 8.62 -39.40 5.24
CA ALA A 371 7.68 -39.50 4.12
C ALA A 371 6.24 -39.84 4.59
N GLY A 372 5.82 -39.23 5.69
CA GLY A 372 4.48 -39.40 6.29
C GLY A 372 4.24 -40.72 7.01
N GLN A 373 5.28 -41.53 7.25
CA GLN A 373 5.16 -42.79 7.99
C GLN A 373 5.14 -42.58 9.52
N GLY A 374 5.52 -41.39 9.99
CA GLY A 374 5.72 -41.13 11.40
C GLY A 374 6.99 -41.79 11.95
N PHE A 375 7.20 -41.70 13.25
CA PHE A 375 8.33 -42.38 13.88
C PHE A 375 8.20 -43.90 13.80
N PRO A 376 9.28 -44.62 13.44
CA PRO A 376 9.27 -46.08 13.53
C PRO A 376 8.92 -46.57 14.96
N GLU A 377 8.00 -47.54 15.03
CA GLU A 377 7.58 -48.19 16.29
C GLU A 377 8.45 -49.39 16.69
N ASP A 378 9.32 -49.86 15.79
CA ASP A 378 10.33 -50.87 16.10
C ASP A 378 11.62 -50.19 16.57
N GLU A 379 12.18 -50.67 17.68
CA GLU A 379 13.37 -50.08 18.31
C GLU A 379 14.57 -50.02 17.35
N GLY A 380 14.83 -51.12 16.64
CA GLY A 380 15.96 -51.22 15.71
C GLY A 380 15.80 -50.26 14.54
N ARG A 381 14.59 -50.21 13.94
CA ARG A 381 14.26 -49.27 12.87
C ARG A 381 14.34 -47.81 13.32
N PHE A 382 13.85 -47.49 14.52
CA PHE A 382 13.90 -46.13 15.06
C PHE A 382 15.33 -45.68 15.31
N LYS A 383 16.16 -46.52 15.96
CA LYS A 383 17.58 -46.23 16.22
C LYS A 383 18.36 -46.03 14.92
N ASN A 384 18.17 -46.91 13.94
CA ASN A 384 18.85 -46.78 12.64
C ASN A 384 18.41 -45.51 11.90
N TRP A 385 17.11 -45.22 11.87
CA TRP A 385 16.60 -43.99 11.26
C TRP A 385 17.14 -42.72 11.96
N MET A 386 17.22 -42.72 13.30
CA MET A 386 17.83 -41.61 14.04
C MET A 386 19.32 -41.44 13.72
N LEU A 387 20.08 -42.53 13.59
CA LEU A 387 21.46 -42.48 13.13
C LEU A 387 21.56 -41.91 11.71
N ASP A 388 20.66 -42.30 10.82
CA ASP A 388 20.64 -41.79 9.45
C ASP A 388 20.38 -40.29 9.40
N VAL A 389 19.37 -39.83 10.15
CA VAL A 389 18.92 -38.43 10.13
C VAL A 389 19.85 -37.51 10.92
N LEU A 390 20.49 -37.98 12.00
CA LEU A 390 21.37 -37.17 12.84
C LEU A 390 22.86 -37.33 12.55
N ILE A 391 23.29 -38.38 11.85
CA ILE A 391 24.72 -38.68 11.66
C ILE A 391 25.04 -38.99 10.19
N ASN A 392 24.42 -40.02 9.60
CA ASN A 392 24.87 -40.52 8.29
C ASN A 392 24.51 -39.56 7.14
N ASN A 393 23.37 -38.87 7.21
CA ASN A 393 23.00 -37.84 6.26
C ASN A 393 23.50 -36.47 6.74
N ARG A 394 24.63 -36.02 6.18
CA ARG A 394 25.27 -34.76 6.55
C ARG A 394 24.33 -33.55 6.56
N LYS A 395 23.50 -33.37 5.52
CA LYS A 395 22.58 -32.23 5.44
C LYS A 395 21.53 -32.28 6.54
N SER A 396 20.96 -33.46 6.79
CA SER A 396 19.93 -33.65 7.83
C SER A 396 20.53 -33.47 9.23
N ALA A 397 21.74 -33.99 9.44
CA ALA A 397 22.50 -33.83 10.68
C ALA A 397 22.78 -32.36 10.99
N GLU A 398 23.32 -31.61 10.02
CA GLU A 398 23.57 -30.17 10.14
C GLU A 398 22.26 -29.40 10.42
N ARG A 399 21.19 -29.74 9.71
CA ARG A 399 19.87 -29.12 9.85
C ARG A 399 19.29 -29.33 11.26
N LEU A 400 19.33 -30.53 11.80
CA LEU A 400 18.70 -30.88 13.07
C LEU A 400 19.62 -30.66 14.29
N ASN A 401 20.88 -30.33 14.06
CA ASN A 401 21.84 -30.12 15.12
C ASN A 401 21.36 -29.04 16.12
N GLY A 402 21.34 -29.40 17.41
CA GLY A 402 20.92 -28.52 18.50
C GLY A 402 19.43 -28.19 18.55
N LEU A 403 18.59 -28.85 17.75
CA LEU A 403 17.14 -28.64 17.80
C LEU A 403 16.56 -29.20 19.11
N GLY A 404 15.94 -28.33 19.90
CA GLY A 404 15.40 -28.63 21.24
C GLY A 404 13.87 -28.75 21.27
N GLY A 405 13.28 -28.29 22.38
CA GLY A 405 11.83 -28.14 22.54
C GLY A 405 11.02 -29.41 22.31
N GLU A 406 9.88 -29.26 21.62
CA GLU A 406 8.93 -30.32 21.37
C GLU A 406 9.52 -31.44 20.50
N TRP A 407 10.39 -31.11 19.55
CA TRP A 407 11.09 -32.10 18.73
C TRP A 407 11.89 -33.08 19.60
N ARG A 408 12.76 -32.56 20.47
CA ARG A 408 13.57 -33.38 21.37
C ARG A 408 12.69 -34.18 22.32
N ARG A 409 11.67 -33.55 22.91
CA ARG A 409 10.74 -34.22 23.83
C ARG A 409 10.08 -35.44 23.19
N ARG A 410 9.66 -35.35 21.93
CA ARG A 410 9.04 -36.48 21.22
C ARG A 410 10.05 -37.58 20.86
N CYS A 411 11.27 -37.22 20.46
CA CYS A 411 12.33 -38.21 20.24
C CYS A 411 12.66 -38.97 21.54
N ASP A 412 12.83 -38.26 22.65
CA ASP A 412 13.11 -38.85 23.97
C ASP A 412 11.95 -39.74 24.44
N ALA A 413 10.71 -39.32 24.22
CA ALA A 413 9.53 -40.13 24.53
C ALA A 413 9.48 -41.43 23.71
N GLN A 414 9.87 -41.38 22.42
CA GLN A 414 9.94 -42.58 21.58
C GLN A 414 11.04 -43.53 22.04
N PHE A 415 12.23 -43.03 22.40
CA PHE A 415 13.29 -43.86 23.00
C PHE A 415 12.85 -44.53 24.31
N SER A 416 12.12 -43.79 25.14
CA SER A 416 11.64 -44.28 26.45
C SER A 416 10.68 -45.47 26.33
N LYS A 417 10.01 -45.67 25.18
CA LYS A 417 9.16 -46.85 24.93
C LYS A 417 9.95 -48.16 24.94
N TYR A 418 11.25 -48.12 24.63
CA TYR A 418 12.09 -49.30 24.44
C TYR A 418 13.03 -49.57 25.61
N THR A 419 13.13 -48.63 26.55
CA THR A 419 13.94 -48.80 27.75
C THR A 419 13.13 -49.62 28.77
N ARG A 420 13.20 -50.95 28.64
CA ARG A 420 12.74 -51.90 29.66
C ARG A 420 13.91 -52.72 30.19
#